data_AF-E0M032-F1
#
_entry.id   AF-E0M032-F1
#
_cell.length_a   1.000
_cell.length_b   1.000
_cell.length_c   1.000
_cell.angle_alpha   90.00
_cell.angle_beta   90.00
_cell.angle_gamma   90.00
#
_symmetry.space_group_name_H-M   'P 1'
#
loop_
_entity.id
_entity.type
_entity.pdbx_description
1 polymer ?
#
loop_
_entity_poly.entity_id
_entity_poly.type
_entity_poly.pdbx_seq_one_letter_code
_entity_poly.pdbx_strand_id
1 'polypeptide(L)'
;MTYQQAGRIAILKRVAGWVLFLVALMSTIISVLSFMFKHSEKQPGIDAVMLDFVHVIVDMLRFNTPFLNVFWHNSPVPEFNGQMNLGFWLIYILIFVGLALESSGARMGRQARHVKEGIEDQMILEQAKGPEGRTRQQLEEKVRVPRHTIFLQIFPLYVLPVVIAIAGYFALSLLGFI
;
A
#
# COMPACT_ATOMS: atom_id res chain seq x y z
N MET A 1 -6.13 -10.18 -23.19
CA MET A 1 -4.96 -10.73 -22.47
C MET A 1 -5.19 -12.22 -22.38
N THR A 2 -4.22 -13.04 -22.79
CA THR A 2 -4.30 -14.48 -22.56
C THR A 2 -4.25 -14.78 -21.07
N TYR A 3 -4.84 -15.89 -20.66
CA TYR A 3 -4.99 -16.28 -19.27
C TYR A 3 -3.66 -16.23 -18.48
N GLN A 4 -2.59 -16.77 -19.08
CA GLN A 4 -1.25 -16.78 -18.49
C GLN A 4 -0.65 -15.38 -18.32
N GLN A 5 -0.93 -14.45 -19.24
CA GLN A 5 -0.48 -13.06 -19.13
C GLN A 5 -1.22 -12.33 -18.00
N ALA A 6 -2.52 -12.59 -17.81
CA ALA A 6 -3.30 -12.00 -16.72
C ALA A 6 -2.75 -12.41 -15.33
N GLY A 7 -2.35 -13.67 -15.17
CA GLY A 7 -1.73 -14.16 -13.93
C GLY A 7 -0.37 -13.50 -13.62
N ARG A 8 0.51 -13.36 -14.61
CA ARG A 8 1.83 -12.70 -14.43
C ARG A 8 1.67 -11.21 -14.07
N ILE A 9 0.75 -10.52 -14.73
CA ILE A 9 0.45 -9.11 -14.46
C ILE A 9 -0.14 -8.95 -13.06
N ALA A 10 -0.97 -9.89 -12.60
CA ALA A 10 -1.51 -9.88 -11.25
C ALA A 10 -0.41 -9.97 -10.19
N ILE A 11 0.56 -10.89 -10.35
CA ILE A 11 1.70 -11.04 -9.43
C ILE A 11 2.56 -9.76 -9.44
N LEU A 12 2.87 -9.22 -10.62
CA LEU A 12 3.66 -8.00 -10.75
C LEU A 12 3.01 -6.82 -10.03
N LYS A 13 1.69 -6.63 -10.21
CA LYS A 13 0.93 -5.59 -9.49
C LYS A 13 1.00 -5.79 -7.97
N ARG A 14 0.91 -7.03 -7.47
CA ARG A 14 0.98 -7.31 -6.03
C ARG A 14 2.36 -6.99 -5.45
N VAL A 15 3.43 -7.43 -6.12
CA VAL A 15 4.80 -7.17 -5.68
C VAL A 15 5.11 -5.68 -5.71
N ALA A 16 4.77 -4.99 -6.81
CA ALA A 16 4.94 -3.55 -6.91
C ALA A 16 4.13 -2.79 -5.85
N GLY A 17 2.90 -3.23 -5.57
CA GLY A 17 2.05 -2.65 -4.52
C GLY A 17 2.66 -2.80 -3.13
N TRP A 18 3.18 -4.00 -2.81
CA TRP A 18 3.86 -4.26 -1.54
C TRP A 18 5.14 -3.46 -1.36
N VAL A 19 5.98 -3.38 -2.40
CA VAL A 19 7.21 -2.58 -2.36
C VAL A 19 6.88 -1.11 -2.15
N LEU A 20 5.92 -0.58 -2.92
CA LEU A 20 5.49 0.82 -2.80
C LEU A 20 4.92 1.12 -1.41
N PHE A 21 4.06 0.22 -0.90
CA PHE A 21 3.46 0.34 0.43
C PHE A 21 4.52 0.35 1.53
N LEU A 22 5.46 -0.59 1.53
CA LEU A 22 6.50 -0.68 2.56
C LEU A 22 7.40 0.56 2.59
N VAL A 23 7.83 1.02 1.41
CA VAL A 23 8.68 2.21 1.27
C VAL A 23 7.94 3.45 1.77
N ALA A 24 6.68 3.63 1.35
CA ALA A 24 5.87 4.78 1.76
C ALA A 24 5.51 4.75 3.26
N LEU A 25 5.21 3.56 3.80
CA LEU A 25 4.91 3.37 5.22
C LEU A 25 6.12 3.69 6.08
N MET A 26 7.30 3.21 5.70
CA MET A 26 8.53 3.50 6.44
C MET A 26 8.89 4.98 6.40
N SER A 27 8.77 5.61 5.23
CA SER A 27 8.94 7.05 5.12
C SER A 27 7.97 7.81 6.03
N THR A 28 6.69 7.41 6.07
CA THR A 28 5.66 8.09 6.86
C THR A 28 5.88 7.93 8.36
N ILE A 29 6.26 6.74 8.84
CA ILE A 29 6.59 6.52 10.25
C ILE A 29 7.77 7.40 10.66
N ILE A 30 8.84 7.39 9.87
CA ILE A 30 10.05 8.20 10.15
C ILE A 30 9.75 9.69 10.10
N SER A 31 8.88 10.11 9.18
CA SER A 31 8.39 11.48 9.06
C SER A 31 7.67 11.95 10.33
N VAL A 32 6.73 11.14 10.86
CA VAL A 32 6.01 11.43 12.10
C VAL A 32 6.96 11.44 13.30
N LEU A 33 7.88 10.47 13.40
CA LEU A 33 8.89 10.45 14.46
C LEU A 33 9.78 11.70 14.43
N SER A 34 10.21 12.12 13.23
CA SER A 34 11.00 13.33 13.04
C SER A 34 10.21 14.61 13.38
N PHE A 35 8.90 14.61 13.14
CA PHE A 35 8.02 15.70 13.55
C PHE A 35 7.92 15.81 15.05
N MET A 36 7.66 14.69 15.72
CA MET A 36 7.60 14.63 17.19
C MET A 36 8.91 15.09 17.80
N PHE A 37 10.06 14.68 17.26
CA PHE A 37 11.38 15.12 17.70
C PHE A 37 11.57 16.65 17.56
N LYS A 38 11.17 17.26 16.44
CA LYS A 38 11.39 18.70 16.18
C LYS A 38 10.40 19.63 16.90
N HIS A 39 9.13 19.22 17.04
CA HIS A 39 8.10 20.06 17.67
C HIS A 39 8.11 19.95 19.21
N SER A 40 8.74 18.90 19.70
CA SER A 40 9.05 18.65 21.11
C SER A 40 9.80 19.85 21.74
N GLU A 41 10.86 20.40 21.14
CA GLU A 41 11.67 21.48 21.78
C GLU A 41 10.92 22.80 22.13
N LYS A 42 9.70 23.02 21.64
CA LYS A 42 9.01 24.33 21.72
C LYS A 42 7.93 24.45 22.80
N GLN A 43 7.63 23.42 23.59
CA GLN A 43 6.61 23.49 24.66
C GLN A 43 7.23 23.33 26.07
N PRO A 44 7.48 24.42 26.81
CA PRO A 44 7.91 24.33 28.20
C PRO A 44 6.70 24.02 29.11
N GLY A 45 6.64 22.80 29.66
CA GLY A 45 5.57 22.34 30.56
C GLY A 45 5.83 20.93 31.12
N ILE A 46 4.83 20.33 31.80
CA ILE A 46 4.85 18.95 32.32
C ILE A 46 5.24 17.92 31.23
N ASP A 47 5.07 18.31 29.96
CA ASP A 47 5.48 17.57 28.77
C ASP A 47 7.00 17.41 28.60
N ALA A 48 7.85 18.19 29.29
CA ALA A 48 9.31 18.13 29.16
C ALA A 48 9.90 16.72 29.40
N VAL A 49 9.28 15.92 30.28
CA VAL A 49 9.68 14.54 30.53
C VAL A 49 9.26 13.63 29.37
N MET A 50 8.03 13.80 28.88
CA MET A 50 7.51 13.06 27.72
C MET A 50 8.34 13.35 26.46
N LEU A 51 8.75 14.61 26.31
CA LEU A 51 9.68 15.16 25.33
C LEU A 51 11.02 14.43 25.26
N ASP A 52 11.61 14.19 26.43
CA ASP A 52 12.91 13.55 26.59
C ASP A 52 12.82 12.06 26.26
N PHE A 53 11.70 11.42 26.65
CA PHE A 53 11.41 10.04 26.23
C PHE A 53 11.29 9.90 24.70
N VAL A 54 10.64 10.85 24.01
CA VAL A 54 10.55 10.81 22.54
C VAL A 54 11.93 10.93 21.89
N HIS A 55 12.79 11.82 22.38
CA HIS A 55 14.17 11.94 21.89
C HIS A 55 14.95 10.64 22.06
N VAL A 56 14.91 10.05 23.26
CA VAL A 56 15.60 8.79 23.55
C VAL A 56 15.09 7.64 22.68
N ILE A 57 13.78 7.53 22.47
CA ILE A 57 13.20 6.49 21.61
C ILE A 57 13.64 6.67 20.16
N VAL A 58 13.59 7.91 19.64
CA VAL A 58 13.99 8.20 18.26
C VAL A 58 15.48 7.94 18.05
N ASP A 59 16.33 8.33 19.00
CA ASP A 59 17.77 8.08 18.93
C ASP A 59 18.11 6.59 19.04
N MET A 60 17.45 5.86 19.94
CA MET A 60 17.59 4.40 20.03
C MET A 60 17.14 3.69 18.74
N LEU A 61 16.01 4.11 18.16
CA LEU A 61 15.52 3.58 16.90
C LEU A 61 16.49 3.85 15.76
N ARG A 62 17.01 5.09 15.66
CA ARG A 62 17.98 5.47 14.63
C ARG A 62 19.29 4.69 14.77
N PHE A 63 19.78 4.54 15.99
CA PHE A 63 20.98 3.76 16.29
C PHE A 63 20.81 2.28 15.91
N ASN A 64 19.65 1.69 16.20
CA ASN A 64 19.36 0.28 15.91
C ASN A 64 18.94 0.02 14.45
N THR A 65 18.61 1.06 13.67
CA THR A 65 18.13 0.92 12.28
C THR A 65 18.99 1.69 11.26
N PRO A 66 20.31 1.41 11.16
CA PRO A 66 21.20 2.11 10.23
C PRO A 66 20.79 1.91 8.76
N PHE A 67 20.13 0.80 8.43
CA PHE A 67 19.59 0.54 7.09
C PHE A 67 18.44 1.48 6.69
N LEU A 68 17.78 2.13 7.66
CA LEU A 68 16.72 3.12 7.41
C LEU A 68 17.28 4.54 7.26
N ASN A 69 18.61 4.75 7.31
CA ASN A 69 19.21 6.08 7.20
C ASN A 69 18.78 6.85 5.95
N VAL A 70 18.55 6.18 4.83
CA VAL A 70 18.02 6.81 3.61
C VAL A 70 16.69 7.52 3.88
N PHE A 71 15.82 6.89 4.66
CA PHE A 71 14.53 7.47 5.04
C PHE A 71 14.69 8.55 6.10
N TRP A 72 15.59 8.38 7.08
CA TRP A 72 15.85 9.41 8.09
C TRP A 72 16.32 10.75 7.50
N HIS A 73 17.04 10.73 6.38
CA HIS A 73 17.53 11.96 5.72
C HIS A 73 16.58 12.50 4.65
N ASN A 74 15.85 11.63 3.93
CA ASN A 74 15.02 12.04 2.80
C ASN A 74 13.53 12.17 3.14
N SER A 75 13.08 11.67 4.29
CA SER A 75 11.66 11.69 4.61
C SER A 75 11.19 13.11 4.95
N PRO A 76 10.17 13.63 4.24
CA PRO A 76 9.62 14.97 4.50
C PRO A 76 8.93 15.00 5.86
N VAL A 77 9.27 15.95 6.73
CA VAL A 77 8.62 16.13 8.04
C VAL A 77 7.32 16.93 7.83
N PRO A 78 6.17 16.57 8.44
CA PRO A 78 4.94 17.37 8.36
C PRO A 78 5.10 18.71 9.08
N GLU A 79 4.48 19.76 8.56
CA GLU A 79 4.37 21.07 9.20
C GLU A 79 2.91 21.47 9.19
N PHE A 80 2.39 21.80 10.37
CA PHE A 80 0.98 22.17 10.55
C PHE A 80 0.78 23.69 10.63
N ASN A 81 1.87 24.48 10.64
CA ASN A 81 1.86 25.94 10.84
C ASN A 81 1.63 26.76 9.54
N GLY A 82 1.01 26.17 8.51
CA GLY A 82 0.52 26.90 7.33
C GLY A 82 1.30 26.72 6.02
N GLN A 83 2.42 26.00 6.01
CA GLN A 83 3.04 25.54 4.76
C GLN A 83 2.58 24.12 4.45
N MET A 84 1.94 23.94 3.28
CA MET A 84 1.47 22.63 2.85
C MET A 84 2.66 21.77 2.45
N ASN A 85 3.02 20.80 3.30
CA ASN A 85 4.11 19.86 3.02
C ASN A 85 3.69 18.81 2.00
N LEU A 86 3.73 19.21 0.72
CA LEU A 86 3.40 18.38 -0.43
C LEU A 86 4.15 17.05 -0.42
N GLY A 87 5.41 17.03 0.02
CA GLY A 87 6.20 15.81 0.15
C GLY A 87 5.57 14.81 1.13
N PHE A 88 5.13 15.28 2.30
CA PHE A 88 4.47 14.43 3.30
C PHE A 88 3.15 13.86 2.78
N TRP A 89 2.31 14.71 2.19
CA TRP A 89 1.04 14.27 1.61
C TRP A 89 1.24 13.28 0.46
N LEU A 90 2.29 13.46 -0.35
CA LEU A 90 2.64 12.54 -1.43
C LEU A 90 3.00 11.15 -0.88
N ILE A 91 3.91 11.05 0.09
CA ILE A 91 4.28 9.76 0.68
C ILE A 91 3.08 9.13 1.41
N TYR A 92 2.24 9.94 2.04
CA TYR A 92 1.05 9.48 2.72
C TYR A 92 0.04 8.86 1.73
N ILE A 93 -0.26 9.55 0.64
CA ILE A 93 -1.15 9.01 -0.42
C ILE A 93 -0.54 7.77 -1.07
N LEU A 94 0.79 7.71 -1.25
CA LEU A 94 1.48 6.55 -1.84
C LEU A 94 1.27 5.25 -1.04
N ILE A 95 1.07 5.32 0.28
CA ILE A 95 0.70 4.16 1.10
C ILE A 95 -0.59 3.53 0.56
N PHE A 96 -1.63 4.35 0.38
CA PHE A 96 -2.95 3.90 -0.05
C PHE A 96 -2.96 3.49 -1.52
N VAL A 97 -2.15 4.15 -2.36
CA VAL A 97 -1.92 3.72 -3.74
C VAL A 97 -1.28 2.33 -3.77
N GLY A 98 -0.29 2.06 -2.92
CA GLY A 98 0.33 0.74 -2.77
C GLY A 98 -0.66 -0.34 -2.36
N LEU A 99 -1.47 -0.06 -1.33
CA LEU A 99 -2.56 -0.95 -0.88
C LEU A 99 -3.59 -1.19 -1.99
N ALA A 100 -3.96 -0.14 -2.74
CA ALA A 100 -4.91 -0.26 -3.83
C ALA A 100 -4.34 -1.11 -4.98
N LEU A 101 -3.04 -0.98 -5.26
CA LEU A 101 -2.38 -1.79 -6.28
C LEU A 101 -2.33 -3.27 -5.88
N GLU A 102 -2.04 -3.58 -4.61
CA GLU A 102 -2.05 -4.95 -4.07
C GLU A 102 -3.42 -5.60 -4.21
N SER A 103 -4.48 -4.93 -3.72
CA SER A 103 -5.83 -5.49 -3.76
C SER A 103 -6.37 -5.61 -5.20
N SER A 104 -5.79 -4.84 -6.14
CA SER A 104 -6.11 -4.92 -7.58
C SER A 104 -5.53 -6.20 -8.16
N GLY A 105 -4.25 -6.43 -7.88
CA GLY A 105 -3.56 -7.64 -8.29
C GLY A 105 -4.16 -8.89 -7.65
N ALA A 106 -4.60 -8.83 -6.39
CA ALA A 106 -5.24 -9.96 -5.70
C ALA A 106 -6.57 -10.37 -6.36
N ARG A 107 -7.43 -9.42 -6.73
CA ARG A 107 -8.69 -9.73 -7.45
C ARG A 107 -8.44 -10.27 -8.86
N MET A 108 -7.49 -9.67 -9.57
CA MET A 108 -7.08 -10.11 -10.91
C MET A 108 -6.51 -11.54 -10.86
N GLY A 109 -5.78 -11.89 -9.80
CA GLY A 109 -5.28 -13.26 -9.59
C GLY A 109 -6.36 -14.30 -9.31
N ARG A 110 -7.42 -13.95 -8.58
CA ARG A 110 -8.56 -14.85 -8.32
C ARG A 110 -9.36 -15.14 -9.59
N GLN A 111 -9.69 -14.10 -10.34
CA GLN A 111 -10.39 -14.26 -11.61
C GLN A 111 -9.57 -15.04 -12.61
N ALA A 112 -8.27 -14.78 -12.62
CA ALA A 112 -7.37 -15.59 -13.40
C ALA A 112 -7.57 -17.07 -13.01
N ARG A 113 -7.36 -17.43 -11.75
CA ARG A 113 -7.48 -18.81 -11.31
C ARG A 113 -8.83 -19.47 -11.69
N HIS A 114 -9.95 -18.76 -11.54
CA HIS A 114 -11.26 -19.26 -11.97
C HIS A 114 -11.39 -19.50 -13.48
N VAL A 115 -10.78 -18.64 -14.30
CA VAL A 115 -10.77 -18.85 -15.75
C VAL A 115 -9.96 -20.10 -16.12
N LYS A 116 -8.85 -20.37 -15.40
CA LYS A 116 -8.09 -21.62 -15.58
C LYS A 116 -8.92 -22.85 -15.24
N GLU A 117 -9.50 -22.83 -14.04
CA GLU A 117 -10.31 -23.93 -13.52
C GLU A 117 -11.49 -24.20 -14.47
N GLY A 118 -12.19 -23.16 -14.93
CA GLY A 118 -13.28 -23.31 -15.90
C GLY A 118 -12.87 -23.83 -17.28
N ILE A 119 -11.65 -23.52 -17.76
CA ILE A 119 -11.12 -24.09 -19.01
C ILE A 119 -10.75 -25.57 -18.80
N GLU A 120 -10.13 -25.92 -17.67
CA GLU A 120 -9.79 -27.31 -17.33
C GLU A 120 -11.05 -28.18 -17.17
N ASP A 121 -12.09 -27.67 -16.52
CA ASP A 121 -13.37 -28.38 -16.37
C ASP A 121 -14.07 -28.60 -17.72
N GLN A 122 -14.10 -27.58 -18.58
CA GLN A 122 -14.66 -27.72 -19.94
C GLN A 122 -13.88 -28.72 -20.78
N MET A 123 -12.56 -28.80 -20.61
CA MET A 123 -11.76 -29.80 -21.30
C MET A 123 -12.05 -31.24 -20.87
N ILE A 124 -12.29 -31.47 -19.57
CA ILE A 124 -12.66 -32.81 -19.07
C ILE A 124 -13.98 -33.25 -19.71
N LEU A 125 -14.94 -32.32 -19.81
CA LEU A 125 -16.23 -32.56 -20.47
C LEU A 125 -16.11 -32.74 -21.99
N GLU A 126 -15.21 -32.01 -22.66
CA GLU A 126 -14.98 -32.14 -24.10
C GLU A 126 -14.15 -33.40 -24.46
N GLN A 127 -13.22 -33.82 -23.60
CA GLN A 127 -12.52 -35.12 -23.73
C GLN A 127 -13.48 -36.31 -23.59
N ALA A 128 -14.54 -36.16 -22.78
CA ALA A 128 -15.60 -37.16 -22.65
C ALA A 128 -16.48 -37.28 -23.92
N LYS A 129 -16.48 -36.29 -24.83
CA LYS A 129 -17.26 -36.30 -26.07
C LYS A 129 -16.52 -36.91 -27.28
N GLY A 130 -15.26 -37.33 -27.12
CA GLY A 130 -14.51 -37.99 -28.20
C GLY A 130 -14.16 -37.04 -29.38
N PRO A 131 -14.18 -37.52 -30.64
CA PRO A 131 -13.51 -36.86 -31.78
C PRO A 131 -14.10 -35.52 -32.25
N GLU A 132 -15.22 -35.05 -31.67
CA GLU A 132 -15.81 -33.73 -31.94
C GLU A 132 -15.46 -32.66 -30.89
N GLY A 133 -14.63 -33.01 -29.89
CA GLY A 133 -14.25 -32.10 -28.81
C GLY A 133 -13.45 -30.88 -29.29
N ARG A 134 -13.84 -29.67 -28.85
CA ARG A 134 -13.11 -28.45 -29.19
C ARG A 134 -11.68 -28.46 -28.64
N THR A 135 -10.71 -28.06 -29.46
CA THR A 135 -9.30 -27.96 -29.08
C THR A 135 -9.06 -26.79 -28.13
N ARG A 136 -8.11 -26.95 -27.18
CA ARG A 136 -7.68 -25.93 -26.19
C ARG A 136 -7.57 -24.51 -26.77
N GLN A 137 -6.98 -24.39 -27.95
CA GLN A 137 -6.71 -23.11 -28.61
C GLN A 137 -8.00 -22.35 -29.01
N GLN A 138 -9.07 -23.05 -29.41
CA GLN A 138 -10.35 -22.42 -29.79
C GLN A 138 -11.17 -21.95 -28.58
N LEU A 139 -10.99 -22.60 -27.43
CA LEU A 139 -11.61 -22.19 -26.16
C LEU A 139 -10.88 -20.99 -25.55
N GLU A 140 -9.55 -20.96 -25.62
CA GLU A 140 -8.72 -19.83 -25.15
C GLU A 140 -8.97 -18.53 -25.92
N GLU A 141 -9.28 -18.61 -27.23
CA GLU A 141 -9.49 -17.44 -28.08
C GLU A 141 -10.80 -16.68 -27.79
N LYS A 142 -11.81 -17.37 -27.25
CA LYS A 142 -13.09 -16.76 -26.84
C LYS A 142 -13.08 -16.12 -25.46
N VAL A 143 -12.11 -16.44 -24.60
CA VAL A 143 -12.09 -15.96 -23.21
C VAL A 143 -11.38 -14.61 -23.14
N ARG A 144 -12.15 -13.54 -23.34
CA ARG A 144 -11.70 -12.17 -23.06
C ARG A 144 -11.82 -11.89 -21.56
N VAL A 145 -10.69 -11.92 -20.86
CA VAL A 145 -10.62 -11.51 -19.44
C VAL A 145 -10.89 -10.00 -19.33
N PRO A 146 -11.89 -9.56 -18.53
CA PRO A 146 -12.16 -8.15 -18.29
C PRO A 146 -10.96 -7.43 -17.66
N ARG A 147 -10.72 -6.18 -18.07
CA ARG A 147 -9.67 -5.35 -17.47
C ARG A 147 -10.15 -4.81 -16.12
N HIS A 148 -9.46 -5.18 -15.04
CA HIS A 148 -9.68 -4.56 -13.73
C HIS A 148 -8.77 -3.37 -13.54
N THR A 149 -9.39 -2.22 -13.24
CA THR A 149 -8.73 -0.94 -12.96
C THR A 149 -8.53 -0.76 -11.45
N ILE A 150 -7.46 -0.06 -11.06
CA ILE A 150 -7.10 0.21 -9.65
C ILE A 150 -8.14 1.13 -8.99
N PHE A 151 -8.82 1.97 -9.78
CA PHE A 151 -9.81 2.97 -9.35
C PHE A 151 -11.12 2.40 -8.80
N LEU A 152 -11.43 1.11 -9.02
CA LEU A 152 -12.62 0.46 -8.47
C LEU A 152 -12.52 0.13 -6.98
N GLN A 153 -11.41 0.49 -6.33
CA GLN A 153 -11.17 0.21 -4.92
C GLN A 153 -11.45 1.42 -4.06
N ILE A 154 -12.74 1.76 -3.99
CA ILE A 154 -13.22 2.95 -3.30
C ILE A 154 -12.78 2.94 -1.82
N PHE A 155 -12.84 1.78 -1.18
CA PHE A 155 -12.52 1.64 0.25
C PHE A 155 -11.04 1.92 0.59
N PRO A 156 -10.04 1.18 0.06
CA PRO A 156 -8.65 1.43 0.41
C PRO A 156 -8.09 2.74 -0.15
N LEU A 157 -8.61 3.25 -1.26
CA LEU A 157 -8.04 4.43 -1.91
C LEU A 157 -8.63 5.76 -1.41
N TYR A 158 -9.88 5.78 -0.94
CA TYR A 158 -10.55 7.03 -0.53
C TYR A 158 -11.01 7.06 0.91
N VAL A 159 -11.56 5.95 1.45
CA VAL A 159 -12.08 5.93 2.83
C VAL A 159 -10.96 5.81 3.85
N LEU A 160 -10.08 4.83 3.65
CA LEU A 160 -8.94 4.56 4.53
C LEU A 160 -8.00 5.77 4.74
N PRO A 161 -7.60 6.53 3.69
CA PRO A 161 -6.77 7.72 3.90
C PRO A 161 -7.42 8.79 4.76
N VAL A 162 -8.74 8.97 4.66
CA VAL A 162 -9.44 9.97 5.47
C VAL A 162 -9.53 9.52 6.92
N VAL A 163 -9.91 8.26 7.14
CA VAL A 163 -10.02 7.69 8.51
C VAL A 163 -8.67 7.72 9.23
N ILE A 164 -7.59 7.32 8.55
CA ILE A 164 -6.24 7.33 9.14
C ILE A 164 -5.77 8.76 9.41
N ALA A 165 -6.08 9.72 8.55
CA ALA A 165 -5.72 11.12 8.78
C ALA A 165 -6.43 11.69 10.01
N ILE A 166 -7.73 11.40 10.16
CA ILE A 166 -8.52 11.81 11.33
C ILE A 166 -7.96 11.15 12.60
N ALA A 167 -7.71 9.83 12.57
CA ALA A 167 -7.16 9.11 13.72
C ALA A 167 -5.77 9.62 14.11
N GLY A 168 -4.90 9.90 13.12
CA GLY A 168 -3.58 10.47 13.35
C GLY A 168 -3.63 11.87 13.97
N TYR A 169 -4.56 12.72 13.50
CA TYR A 169 -4.80 14.03 14.09
C TYR A 169 -5.22 13.93 15.57
N PHE A 170 -6.19 13.06 15.89
CA PHE A 170 -6.61 12.84 17.27
C PHE A 170 -5.47 12.31 18.15
N ALA A 171 -4.66 11.38 17.63
CA ALA A 171 -3.52 10.83 18.37
C ALA A 171 -2.47 11.90 18.67
N LEU A 172 -2.13 12.74 17.69
CA LEU A 172 -1.16 13.84 17.87
C LEU A 172 -1.69 14.91 18.82
N SER A 173 -2.98 15.22 18.77
CA SER A 173 -3.61 16.18 19.67
C SER A 173 -3.67 15.66 21.12
N LEU A 174 -3.99 14.37 21.31
CA LEU A 174 -3.96 13.74 22.64
C LEU A 174 -2.56 13.75 23.25
N LEU A 175 -1.52 13.66 22.42
CA LEU A 175 -0.12 13.72 22.82
C LEU A 175 0.41 15.15 22.98
N GLY A 176 -0.40 16.19 22.77
CA GLY A 176 -0.01 17.59 22.95
C GLY A 176 0.86 18.19 21.82
N PHE A 177 1.01 17.49 20.70
CA PHE A 177 1.81 17.99 19.56
C PHE A 177 1.03 18.94 18.62
N ILE A 178 -0.30 18.98 18.74
CA ILE A 178 -1.24 19.84 17.99
C ILE A 178 -2.34 20.31 18.95
#